data_AF-A0A420VQD8-F1
#
_entry.id   AF-A0A420VQD8-F1
#
_cell.length_a   1.000
_cell.length_b   1.000
_cell.length_c   1.000
_cell.angle_alpha   90.00
_cell.angle_beta   90.00
_cell.angle_gamma   90.00
#
_symmetry.space_group_name_H-M   'P 1'
#
loop_
_entity.id
_entity.type
_entity.pdbx_description
1 polymer ?
#
loop_
_entity_poly.entity_id
_entity_poly.type
_entity_poly.pdbx_seq_one_letter_code
_entity_poly.pdbx_strand_id
1 'polypeptide(L)'
;MSSVASELKYFNELTILAMAEMQNPSDDFVRFFAKQAYSSVVTAKVLEQYTPLVKRVFTQIVNDQIAERLKSAFKKETEAEEKNFRRLHLSQKAIRCLPMMEKV
;
A
#
# COMPACT_ATOMS: atom_id res chain seq x y z
N MET A 1 10.10 13.46 30.77
CA MET A 1 8.97 12.58 30.41
C MET A 1 8.08 13.37 29.46
N SER A 2 8.19 13.12 28.16
CA SER A 2 7.34 13.74 27.13
C SER A 2 5.91 13.25 27.31
N SER A 3 4.97 14.19 27.30
CA SER A 3 3.54 13.89 27.39
C SER A 3 3.11 13.19 26.10
N VAL A 4 2.54 11.99 26.21
CA VAL A 4 1.99 11.20 25.08
C VAL A 4 1.00 12.05 24.24
N ALA A 5 0.31 13.00 24.86
CA ALA A 5 -0.58 13.93 24.17
C ALA A 5 0.18 14.94 23.27
N SER A 6 1.34 15.40 23.72
CA SER A 6 2.22 16.25 22.91
C SER A 6 2.80 15.49 21.73
N GLU A 7 3.18 14.22 21.91
CA GLU A 7 3.67 13.35 20.83
C GLU A 7 2.61 13.14 19.74
N LEU A 8 1.35 12.88 20.12
CA LEU A 8 0.26 12.74 19.16
C LEU A 8 0.00 14.03 18.37
N LYS A 9 0.09 15.19 19.03
CA LYS A 9 -0.04 16.50 18.36
C LYS A 9 1.06 16.66 17.30
N TYR A 10 2.33 16.48 17.68
CA TYR A 10 3.44 16.61 16.74
C TYR A 10 3.37 15.58 15.62
N PHE A 11 2.94 14.34 15.91
CA PHE A 11 2.75 13.32 14.89
C PHE A 11 1.73 13.74 13.82
N ASN A 12 0.59 14.29 14.24
CA ASN A 12 -0.43 14.77 13.32
C ASN A 12 0.08 15.95 12.48
N GLU A 13 0.75 16.92 13.10
CA GLU A 13 1.37 18.05 12.39
C GLU A 13 2.40 17.59 11.37
N LEU A 14 3.30 16.67 11.74
CA LEU A 14 4.30 16.09 10.84
C LEU A 14 3.66 15.31 9.69
N THR A 15 2.56 14.60 9.95
CA THR A 15 1.82 13.88 8.91
C THR A 15 1.27 14.85 7.87
N ILE A 16 0.66 15.96 8.31
CA ILE A 16 0.13 16.99 7.41
C ILE A 16 1.25 17.60 6.56
N LEU A 17 2.38 17.94 7.18
CA LEU A 17 3.54 18.48 6.47
C LEU A 17 4.11 17.49 5.45
N ALA A 18 4.25 16.22 5.83
CA ALA A 18 4.73 15.18 4.92
C ALA A 18 3.78 14.99 3.72
N MET A 19 2.46 15.00 3.95
CA MET A 19 1.48 14.91 2.86
C MET A 19 1.54 16.12 1.93
N ALA A 20 1.74 17.32 2.48
CA ALA A 20 1.91 18.53 1.68
C ALA A 20 3.16 18.46 0.78
N GLU A 21 4.29 18.03 1.35
CA GLU A 21 5.55 17.82 0.61
C GLU A 21 5.43 16.73 -0.47
N MET A 22 4.65 15.66 -0.22
CA MET A 22 4.39 14.63 -1.22
C MET A 22 3.57 15.16 -2.42
N GLN A 23 2.62 16.08 -2.20
CA GLN A 23 1.80 16.65 -3.27
C GLN A 23 2.51 17.78 -4.02
N ASN A 24 3.21 18.64 -3.28
CA ASN A 24 3.92 19.79 -3.79
C ASN A 24 5.28 19.93 -3.10
N PRO A 25 6.29 19.18 -3.57
CA PRO A 25 7.58 19.13 -2.90
C PRO A 25 8.26 20.49 -2.94
N SER A 26 8.70 20.97 -1.79
CA SER A 26 9.46 22.21 -1.63
C SER A 26 10.88 22.06 -2.17
N ASP A 27 11.52 23.18 -2.52
CA ASP A 27 12.88 23.17 -3.05
C ASP A 27 13.88 22.51 -2.09
N ASP A 28 13.71 22.71 -0.77
CA ASP A 28 14.55 22.09 0.26
C ASP A 28 14.36 20.56 0.31
N PHE A 29 13.10 20.11 0.18
CA PHE A 29 12.77 18.70 0.13
C PHE A 29 13.34 18.03 -1.12
N VAL A 30 13.17 18.65 -2.29
CA VAL A 30 13.77 18.19 -3.56
C VAL A 30 15.29 18.18 -3.44
N ARG A 31 15.89 19.21 -2.83
CA ARG A 31 17.34 19.33 -2.65
C ARG A 31 17.91 18.21 -1.79
N PHE A 32 17.17 17.75 -0.78
CA PHE A 32 17.57 16.62 0.05
C PHE A 32 17.73 15.33 -0.78
N PHE A 33 16.79 15.03 -1.68
CA PHE A 33 16.89 13.87 -2.58
C PHE A 33 17.92 14.10 -3.69
N ALA A 34 17.95 15.29 -4.27
CA ALA A 34 18.89 15.63 -5.34
C ALA A 34 20.34 15.49 -4.87
N LYS A 35 20.67 15.93 -3.64
CA LYS A 35 22.02 15.75 -3.07
C LYS A 35 22.45 14.29 -2.89
N GLN A 36 21.49 13.38 -2.67
CA GLN A 36 21.79 11.95 -2.51
C GLN A 36 21.90 11.24 -3.87
N ALA A 37 21.13 11.68 -4.86
CA ALA A 37 21.11 11.09 -6.19
C ALA A 37 22.16 11.71 -7.15
N TYR A 38 22.62 12.93 -6.87
CA TYR A 38 23.56 13.67 -7.70
C TYR A 38 24.83 13.99 -6.90
N SER A 39 25.97 13.46 -7.35
CA SER A 39 27.25 13.56 -6.65
C SER A 39 27.90 14.95 -6.71
N SER A 40 27.39 15.83 -7.56
CA SER A 40 27.94 17.18 -7.77
C SER A 40 27.03 18.25 -7.14
N VAL A 41 27.44 19.53 -7.23
CA VAL A 41 26.68 20.64 -6.65
C VAL A 41 25.26 20.70 -7.24
N VAL A 42 24.26 20.67 -6.37
CA VAL A 42 22.86 20.86 -6.75
C VAL A 42 22.64 22.34 -7.08
N THR A 43 22.55 22.63 -8.39
CA THR A 43 22.23 23.96 -8.94
C THR A 43 20.72 24.13 -9.10
N ALA A 44 20.26 25.36 -9.34
CA ALA A 44 18.84 25.64 -9.61
C ALA A 44 18.28 24.80 -10.77
N LYS A 45 19.07 24.62 -11.84
CA LYS A 45 18.68 23.77 -12.99
C LYS A 45 18.49 22.30 -12.60
N VAL A 46 19.32 21.79 -11.70
CA VAL A 46 19.16 20.42 -11.19
C VAL A 46 17.90 20.33 -10.33
N LEU A 47 17.62 21.32 -9.48
CA LEU A 47 16.38 21.36 -8.70
C LEU A 47 15.15 21.36 -9.60
N GLU A 48 15.09 22.24 -10.60
CA GLU A 48 13.97 22.30 -11.55
C GLU A 48 13.73 20.96 -12.27
N GLN A 49 14.79 20.21 -12.57
CA GLN A 49 14.68 18.88 -13.17
C GLN A 49 14.20 17.81 -12.17
N TYR A 50 14.63 17.91 -10.91
CA TYR A 50 14.32 16.93 -9.89
C TYR A 50 12.94 17.13 -9.26
N THR A 51 12.42 18.37 -9.18
CA THR A 51 11.09 18.66 -8.63
C THR A 51 9.97 17.80 -9.22
N PRO A 52 9.79 17.73 -10.56
CA PRO A 52 8.76 16.86 -11.14
C PRO A 52 9.04 15.36 -10.95
N LEU A 53 10.31 14.96 -10.88
CA LEU A 53 10.69 13.56 -10.65
C LEU A 53 10.33 13.12 -9.23
N VAL A 54 10.67 13.93 -8.22
CA VAL A 54 10.34 13.68 -6.82
C VAL A 54 8.83 13.56 -6.65
N LYS A 55 8.07 14.52 -7.19
CA LYS A 55 6.60 14.49 -7.17
C LYS A 55 6.04 13.21 -7.82
N ARG A 56 6.58 12.82 -8.98
CA ARG A 56 6.15 11.61 -9.69
C ARG A 56 6.42 10.34 -8.88
N VAL A 57 7.59 10.23 -8.25
CA VAL A 57 7.96 9.08 -7.42
C VAL A 57 6.98 8.91 -6.25
N PHE A 58 6.66 9.98 -5.52
CA PHE A 58 5.69 9.88 -4.42
C PHE A 58 4.28 9.53 -4.89
N THR A 59 3.85 10.09 -6.03
CA THR A 59 2.57 9.72 -6.65
C THR A 59 2.54 8.23 -7.01
N GLN A 60 3.64 7.72 -7.58
CA GLN A 60 3.76 6.31 -7.93
C GLN A 60 3.74 5.40 -6.70
N ILE A 61 4.47 5.74 -5.63
CA ILE A 61 4.48 4.96 -4.38
C ILE A 61 3.06 4.81 -3.81
N VAL A 62 2.26 5.90 -3.80
CA VAL A 62 0.87 5.85 -3.31
C VAL A 62 0.02 4.93 -4.19
N ASN A 63 0.14 5.05 -5.51
CA ASN A 63 -0.59 4.19 -6.45
C ASN A 63 -0.21 2.72 -6.29
N ASP A 64 1.08 2.43 -6.13
CA ASP A 64 1.59 1.07 -5.95
C ASP A 64 1.04 0.45 -4.64
N GLN A 65 0.99 1.21 -3.54
CA GLN A 65 0.38 0.74 -2.29
C GLN A 65 -1.12 0.46 -2.42
N ILE A 66 -1.85 1.29 -3.17
CA ILE A 66 -3.28 1.05 -3.44
C ILE A 66 -3.45 -0.23 -4.25
N ALA A 67 -2.67 -0.38 -5.32
CA ALA A 67 -2.71 -1.55 -6.18
C ALA A 67 -2.37 -2.84 -5.42
N GLU A 68 -1.37 -2.81 -4.54
CA GLU A 68 -0.97 -3.95 -3.72
C GLU A 68 -2.09 -4.38 -2.77
N ARG A 69 -2.73 -3.43 -2.07
CA ARG A 69 -3.84 -3.71 -1.16
C ARG A 69 -5.03 -4.33 -1.89
N LEU A 70 -5.40 -3.77 -3.06
CA LEU A 70 -6.47 -4.31 -3.90
C LEU A 70 -6.14 -5.73 -4.36
N LYS A 71 -4.94 -5.96 -4.88
CA LYS A 71 -4.48 -7.28 -5.33
C LYS A 71 -4.52 -8.31 -4.19
N SER A 72 -4.11 -7.92 -2.99
CA SER A 72 -4.17 -8.77 -1.79
C SER A 72 -5.61 -9.10 -1.38
N ALA A 73 -6.54 -8.15 -1.50
CA ALA A 73 -7.96 -8.39 -1.24
C ALA A 73 -8.56 -9.39 -2.25
N PHE A 74 -8.33 -9.20 -3.55
CA PHE A 74 -8.81 -10.12 -4.60
C PHE A 74 -8.28 -11.55 -4.43
N LYS A 75 -7.00 -11.70 -4.02
CA LYS A 75 -6.42 -13.03 -3.78
C LYS A 75 -7.13 -13.77 -2.63
N LYS A 76 -7.54 -13.06 -1.58
CA LYS A 76 -8.30 -13.66 -0.47
C LYS A 76 -9.70 -14.11 -0.89
N GLU A 77 -10.36 -13.33 -1.74
CA GLU A 77 -11.70 -13.68 -2.27
C GLU A 77 -11.63 -14.92 -3.16
N THR A 78 -10.69 -14.95 -4.10
CA THR A 78 -10.49 -16.12 -4.98
C THR A 78 -10.12 -17.39 -4.22
N GLU A 79 -9.25 -17.31 -3.21
CA GLU A 79 -8.95 -18.45 -2.33
C GLU A 79 -10.16 -18.90 -1.49
N ALA A 80 -11.03 -17.97 -1.09
CA ALA A 80 -12.25 -18.29 -0.35
C ALA A 80 -13.28 -18.98 -1.26
N GLU A 81 -13.44 -18.53 -2.50
CA GLU A 81 -14.30 -19.14 -3.51
C GLU A 81 -13.84 -20.56 -3.87
N GLU A 82 -12.54 -20.77 -4.11
CA GLU A 82 -11.98 -22.10 -4.38
C GLU A 82 -12.19 -23.07 -3.21
N LYS A 83 -11.97 -22.61 -1.97
CA LYS A 83 -12.23 -23.42 -0.77
C LYS A 83 -13.71 -23.77 -0.65
N ASN A 84 -14.60 -22.84 -0.98
CA ASN A 84 -16.04 -23.09 -0.93
C ASN A 84 -16.46 -24.10 -1.99
N PHE A 85 -15.95 -23.97 -3.22
CA PHE A 85 -16.20 -24.93 -4.31
C PHE A 85 -15.68 -26.33 -3.97
N ARG A 86 -14.45 -26.42 -3.43
CA ARG A 86 -13.89 -27.69 -2.93
C ARG A 86 -14.78 -28.30 -1.84
N ARG A 87 -15.22 -27.50 -0.87
CA ARG A 87 -16.09 -27.95 0.23
C ARG A 87 -17.44 -28.45 -0.29
N LEU A 88 -18.06 -27.74 -1.24
CA LEU A 88 -19.30 -28.17 -1.89
C LEU A 88 -19.11 -29.51 -2.62
N HIS A 89 -18.01 -29.65 -3.36
CA HIS A 89 -17.71 -30.87 -4.11
C HIS A 89 -17.43 -32.08 -3.20
N LEU A 90 -16.74 -31.88 -2.08
CA LEU A 90 -16.53 -32.90 -1.04
C LEU A 90 -17.84 -33.32 -0.36
N SER A 91 -18.71 -32.35 -0.04
CA SER A 91 -20.03 -32.62 0.53
C SER A 91 -20.92 -33.43 -0.41
N GLN A 92 -20.92 -33.09 -1.71
CA GLN A 92 -21.71 -33.81 -2.71
C GLN A 92 -21.23 -35.24 -2.96
N LYS A 93 -19.91 -35.50 -2.83
CA LYS A 93 -19.35 -36.87 -2.83
C LYS A 93 -19.79 -37.68 -1.61
N ALA A 94 -19.88 -37.07 -0.44
CA ALA A 94 -20.29 -37.75 0.80
C ALA A 94 -21.76 -38.21 0.74
N ILE A 95 -22.67 -37.41 0.17
CA ILE A 95 -24.09 -37.76 0.01
C ILE A 95 -24.27 -38.96 -0.93
N ARG A 96 -23.44 -39.06 -1.98
CA ARG A 96 -23.55 -40.13 -2.99
C ARG A 96 -22.99 -41.48 -2.53
N CYS A 97 -22.25 -41.52 -1.42
CA CYS A 97 -21.69 -42.74 -0.83
C CYS A 97 -22.45 -43.22 0.41
N LEU A 98 -23.60 -42.61 0.77
CA LEU A 98 -24.41 -43.12 1.87
C LEU A 98 -25.03 -44.47 1.46
N PRO A 99 -24.67 -45.59 2.12
CA PRO A 99 -25.30 -46.86 1.83
C PRO A 99 -26.77 -46.76 2.24
N MET A 100 -27.63 -47.13 1.30
CA MET A 100 -29.07 -47.22 1.45
C MET A 100 -29.42 -48.23 2.56
N MET A 101 -29.44 -47.80 3.82
CA MET A 101 -29.90 -48.58 4.97
C MET A 101 -31.11 -47.89 5.61
N GLU A 102 -32.20 -47.72 4.88
CA GLU A 102 -33.50 -47.48 5.50
C GLU A 102 -34.64 -47.84 4.56
N LYS A 103 -34.91 -49.15 4.42
CA LYS A 103 -36.25 -49.70 4.18
C LYS A 103 -36.30 -51.10 4.79
N VAL A 104 -36.72 -51.17 6.06
CA VAL A 104 -37.36 -52.34 6.67
C VAL A 104 -38.84 -52.00 6.79
#